data_AF-A0A8C6L4T3-F1
#
_entry.id   AF-A0A8C6L4T3-F1
#
_cell.length_a   1.000
_cell.length_b   1.000
_cell.length_c   1.000
_cell.angle_alpha   90.00
_cell.angle_beta   90.00
_cell.angle_gamma   90.00
#
_symmetry.space_group_name_H-M   'P 1'
#
loop_
_entity.id
_entity.type
_entity.pdbx_description
1 polymer ?
#
loop_
_entity_poly.entity_id
_entity_poly.type
_entity_poly.pdbx_seq_one_letter_code
_entity_poly.pdbx_strand_id
1 'polypeptide(L)'
;EEEDEELMEVLLRGKAPWGFTLRGGTEHREPLIITKVVEKGSMAALVRLQAGDEVVSVNAVPLSGSREEAICLVKGSHKTLTLVVRRYRHLRSGANVLFL
;
A
#
# COMPACT_ATOMS: atom_id res chain seq x y z
N GLU A 1 20.57 10.02 -7.52
CA GLU A 1 19.63 10.98 -6.92
C GLU A 1 18.81 10.18 -5.94
N GLU A 2 18.94 10.44 -4.64
CA GLU A 2 18.13 9.76 -3.63
C GLU A 2 16.69 10.20 -3.89
N GLU A 3 15.90 9.31 -4.48
CA GLU A 3 14.46 9.53 -4.59
C GLU A 3 13.95 9.76 -3.16
N ASP A 4 13.27 10.89 -2.92
CA ASP A 4 12.73 11.18 -1.59
C ASP A 4 11.71 10.09 -1.22
N GLU A 5 12.17 9.09 -0.46
CA GLU A 5 11.37 8.02 0.11
C GLU A 5 10.71 8.52 1.39
N GLU A 6 9.37 8.56 1.42
CA GLU A 6 8.61 8.93 2.61
C GLU A 6 7.95 7.68 3.20
N LEU A 7 8.30 7.34 4.44
CA LEU A 7 7.60 6.31 5.21
C LEU A 7 6.39 6.93 5.92
N MET A 8 5.21 6.37 5.67
CA MET A 8 3.95 6.85 6.22
C MET A 8 3.24 5.72 6.97
N GLU A 9 2.86 5.98 8.22
CA GLU A 9 1.94 5.09 8.95
C GLU A 9 0.49 5.50 8.67
N VAL A 10 -0.35 4.53 8.34
CA VAL A 10 -1.79 4.74 8.11
C VAL A 10 -2.62 3.77 8.96
N LEU A 11 -3.66 4.30 9.60
CA LEU A 11 -4.59 3.54 10.44
C LEU A 11 -5.97 3.48 9.79
N LEU A 12 -6.36 2.30 9.33
CA LEU A 12 -7.69 2.02 8.81
C LEU A 12 -8.56 1.48 9.96
N ARG A 13 -9.69 2.13 10.23
CA ARG A 13 -10.67 1.69 11.25
C ARG A 13 -11.93 1.22 10.54
N GLY A 14 -12.46 0.05 10.89
CA GLY A 14 -13.66 -0.49 10.26
C GLY A 14 -13.59 -2.01 10.15
N LYS A 15 -14.11 -2.56 9.06
CA LYS A 15 -14.08 -3.99 8.76
C LYS A 15 -13.58 -4.23 7.34
N ALA A 16 -12.97 -5.40 7.12
CA ALA A 16 -12.62 -5.85 5.78
C ALA A 16 -13.89 -5.99 4.89
N PRO A 17 -13.79 -5.80 3.56
CA PRO A 17 -12.58 -5.47 2.81
C PRO A 17 -12.15 -4.01 3.00
N TRP A 18 -10.84 -3.79 3.18
CA TRP A 18 -10.25 -2.49 3.51
C TRP A 18 -10.24 -1.48 2.35
N GLY A 19 -10.44 -1.96 1.12
CA GLY A 19 -10.58 -1.11 -0.07
C GLY A 19 -9.31 -0.91 -0.90
N PHE A 20 -8.37 -1.84 -0.86
CA PHE A 20 -7.18 -1.82 -1.71
C PHE A 20 -6.81 -3.22 -2.22
N THR A 21 -5.93 -3.29 -3.23
CA THR A 21 -5.35 -4.54 -3.76
C THR A 21 -3.84 -4.52 -3.67
N LEU A 22 -3.25 -5.69 -3.42
CA LEU A 22 -1.79 -5.88 -3.28
C LEU A 22 -1.26 -6.79 -4.40
N ARG A 23 -0.14 -6.39 -5.02
CA ARG A 23 0.65 -7.21 -5.96
C ARG A 23 2.08 -7.42 -5.46
N GLY A 24 2.85 -8.17 -6.24
CA GLY A 24 4.25 -8.43 -6.00
C GLY A 24 4.43 -9.41 -4.85
N GLY A 25 5.59 -9.37 -4.23
CA GLY A 25 6.05 -10.34 -3.26
C GLY A 25 7.38 -10.94 -3.69
N THR A 26 8.14 -11.43 -2.70
CA THR A 26 9.43 -12.09 -2.93
C THR A 26 9.35 -13.26 -3.90
N GLU A 27 8.22 -13.97 -3.92
CA GLU A 27 7.94 -15.07 -4.84
C GLU A 27 7.85 -14.60 -6.30
N HIS A 28 7.55 -13.31 -6.53
CA HIS A 28 7.53 -12.66 -7.83
C HIS A 28 8.77 -11.78 -8.09
N ARG A 29 9.71 -11.69 -7.14
CA ARG A 29 10.85 -10.75 -7.17
C ARG A 29 10.40 -9.29 -7.39
N GLU A 30 9.24 -8.94 -6.83
CA GLU A 30 8.66 -7.60 -6.89
C GLU A 30 8.35 -7.10 -5.47
N PRO A 31 8.42 -5.78 -5.21
CA PRO A 31 7.99 -5.23 -3.93
C PRO A 31 6.48 -5.39 -3.73
N LEU A 32 6.02 -5.33 -2.48
CA LEU A 32 4.60 -5.44 -2.13
C LEU A 32 3.88 -4.12 -2.41
N ILE A 33 3.39 -3.97 -3.65
CA ILE A 33 2.81 -2.70 -4.12
C ILE A 33 1.28 -2.72 -4.07
N ILE A 34 0.71 -1.61 -3.60
CA ILE A 34 -0.72 -1.32 -3.71
C ILE A 34 -1.02 -0.93 -5.16
N THR A 35 -1.92 -1.67 -5.81
CA THR A 35 -2.24 -1.47 -7.24
C THR A 35 -3.54 -0.72 -7.49
N LYS A 36 -4.46 -0.76 -6.54
CA LYS A 36 -5.76 -0.11 -6.63
C LYS A 36 -6.22 0.30 -5.24
N VAL A 37 -6.83 1.48 -5.18
CA VAL A 37 -7.58 1.94 -4.02
C VAL A 37 -9.00 2.23 -4.48
N VAL A 38 -10.00 1.72 -3.75
CA VAL A 38 -11.41 1.95 -4.07
C VAL A 38 -11.78 3.37 -3.63
N GLU A 39 -12.00 4.28 -4.57
CA GLU A 39 -12.08 5.71 -4.28
C GLU A 39 -13.31 6.10 -3.43
N LYS A 40 -14.47 5.50 -3.69
CA LYS A 40 -15.72 5.91 -3.03
C LYS A 40 -16.00 5.09 -1.76
N GLY A 41 -15.88 5.74 -0.60
CA GLY A 41 -16.36 5.22 0.68
C GLY A 41 -15.52 4.10 1.32
N SER A 42 -14.33 3.82 0.80
CA SER A 42 -13.45 2.80 1.37
C SER A 42 -12.55 3.35 2.48
N MET A 43 -12.12 2.47 3.39
CA MET A 43 -11.22 2.87 4.49
C MET A 43 -9.85 3.28 3.96
N ALA A 44 -9.36 2.61 2.91
CA ALA A 44 -8.13 2.96 2.22
C ALA A 44 -8.15 4.38 1.63
N ALA A 45 -9.26 4.80 1.01
CA ALA A 45 -9.38 6.16 0.47
C ALA A 45 -9.40 7.22 1.58
N LEU A 46 -10.06 6.95 2.71
CA LEU A 46 -10.13 7.89 3.85
C LEU A 46 -8.75 8.20 4.45
N VAL A 47 -7.83 7.22 4.42
CA VAL A 47 -6.46 7.38 4.94
C VAL A 47 -5.46 7.83 3.88
N ARG A 48 -5.93 8.21 2.68
CA ARG A 48 -5.09 8.65 1.54
C ARG A 48 -4.03 7.62 1.14
N LEU A 49 -4.38 6.34 1.27
CA LEU A 49 -3.62 5.25 0.66
C LEU A 49 -3.69 5.40 -0.87
N GLN A 50 -2.60 5.12 -1.57
CA GLN A 50 -2.50 5.35 -3.01
C GLN A 50 -1.96 4.12 -3.74
N ALA A 51 -2.32 4.01 -5.02
CA ALA A 51 -1.64 3.07 -5.90
C ALA A 51 -0.18 3.50 -6.08
N GLY A 52 0.74 2.54 -6.03
CA GLY A 52 2.19 2.78 -6.04
C GLY A 52 2.83 2.76 -4.65
N ASP A 53 2.04 2.86 -3.58
CA ASP A 53 2.56 2.70 -2.22
C ASP A 53 3.09 1.26 -2.01
N GLU A 54 4.31 1.14 -1.48
CA GLU A 54 4.89 -0.13 -1.07
C GLU A 54 4.55 -0.42 0.38
N VAL A 55 4.00 -1.59 0.69
CA VAL A 55 3.68 -1.99 2.06
C VAL A 55 4.90 -2.62 2.71
N VAL A 56 5.37 -1.98 3.79
CA VAL A 56 6.58 -2.38 4.52
C VAL A 56 6.26 -3.13 5.81
N SER A 57 5.11 -2.82 6.43
CA SER A 57 4.65 -3.51 7.66
C SER A 57 3.13 -3.54 7.76
N VAL A 58 2.61 -4.52 8.49
CA VAL A 58 1.18 -4.68 8.80
C VAL A 58 1.00 -4.91 10.30
N ASN A 59 0.18 -4.10 10.98
CA ASN A 59 -0.09 -4.17 12.41
C ASN A 59 1.18 -4.25 13.29
N ALA A 60 2.15 -3.38 13.00
CA ALA A 60 3.47 -3.36 13.64
C ALA A 60 4.34 -4.62 13.41
N VAL A 61 3.93 -5.52 12.51
CA VAL A 61 4.75 -6.65 12.05
C VAL A 61 5.45 -6.24 10.75
N PRO A 62 6.79 -6.09 10.74
CA PRO A 62 7.54 -5.85 9.52
C PRO A 62 7.41 -7.07 8.60
N LEU A 63 7.17 -6.84 7.32
CA LEU A 63 6.99 -7.92 6.36
C LEU A 63 8.35 -8.47 5.90
N SER A 64 8.43 -9.78 5.71
CA SER A 64 9.56 -10.44 5.06
C SER A 64 9.63 -10.16 3.55
N GLY A 65 8.53 -9.63 3.00
CA GLY A 65 8.33 -9.42 1.57
C GLY A 65 7.47 -10.50 0.91
N SER A 66 7.07 -11.56 1.60
CA SER A 66 6.10 -12.55 1.08
C SER A 66 4.71 -11.94 0.94
N ARG A 67 4.06 -12.18 -0.19
CA ARG A 67 2.68 -11.72 -0.39
C ARG A 67 1.68 -12.52 0.42
N GLU A 68 1.88 -13.82 0.57
CA GLU A 68 1.01 -14.68 1.39
C GLU A 68 0.98 -14.20 2.84
N GLU A 69 2.14 -13.85 3.40
CA GLU A 69 2.27 -13.27 4.74
C GLU A 69 1.46 -11.98 4.85
N ALA A 70 1.66 -11.04 3.93
CA ALA A 70 0.96 -9.77 3.91
C ALA A 70 -0.57 -9.96 3.80
N ILE A 71 -1.02 -10.85 2.92
CA ILE A 71 -2.45 -11.18 2.75
C ILE A 71 -3.03 -11.77 4.04
N CYS A 72 -2.29 -12.66 4.70
CA CYS A 72 -2.72 -13.28 5.95
C CYS A 72 -2.95 -12.24 7.05
N LEU A 73 -1.97 -11.35 7.27
CA LEU A 73 -2.04 -10.29 8.27
C LEU A 73 -3.18 -9.28 7.98
N VAL A 74 -3.33 -8.88 6.72
CA VAL A 74 -4.39 -7.94 6.30
C VAL A 74 -5.78 -8.55 6.48
N LYS A 75 -5.98 -9.83 6.12
CA LYS A 75 -7.26 -10.53 6.27
C LYS A 75 -7.58 -10.89 7.72
N GLY A 76 -6.54 -11.16 8.53
CA GLY A 76 -6.67 -11.39 9.98
C GLY A 76 -7.01 -10.13 10.77
N SER A 77 -6.94 -8.95 10.15
CA SER A 77 -7.32 -7.69 10.78
C SER A 77 -8.84 -7.55 10.82
N HIS A 78 -9.40 -7.36 12.02
CA HIS A 78 -10.86 -7.32 12.21
C HIS A 78 -11.45 -5.91 12.34
N LYS A 79 -10.95 -5.12 13.30
CA LYS A 79 -11.47 -3.79 13.64
C LYS A 79 -10.57 -2.65 13.17
N THR A 80 -9.28 -2.93 13.11
CA THR A 80 -8.23 -1.97 12.77
C THR A 80 -7.18 -2.67 11.93
N LEU A 81 -6.64 -1.94 10.97
CA LEU A 81 -5.47 -2.33 10.19
C LEU A 81 -4.51 -1.14 10.19
N THR A 82 -3.31 -1.33 10.73
CA THR A 82 -2.23 -0.35 10.60
C THR A 82 -1.29 -0.82 9.51
N LEU A 83 -0.94 0.06 8.57
CA LEU A 83 0.08 -0.20 7.57
C LEU A 83 1.18 0.84 7.74
N VAL A 84 2.43 0.43 7.57
CA VAL A 84 3.50 1.37 7.21
C VAL A 84 3.72 1.18 5.72
N VAL A 85 3.66 2.27 4.98
CA VAL A 85 3.91 2.30 3.54
C VAL A 85 5.09 3.19 3.21
N ARG A 86 5.86 2.81 2.20
CA ARG A 86 6.85 3.65 1.55
C ARG A 86 6.22 4.27 0.31
N ARG A 87 6.28 5.59 0.23
CA ARG A 87 5.84 6.37 -0.93
C ARG A 87 7.03 7.07 -1.53
N TYR A 88 7.37 6.68 -2.76
CA TYR A 88 8.35 7.37 -3.57
C TYR A 88 7.73 8.69 -4.03
N ARG A 89 8.27 9.83 -3.59
CA ARG A 89 7.87 11.12 -4.12
C ARG A 89 8.41 11.21 -5.54
N HIS A 90 7.66 10.71 -6.50
CA HIS A 90 7.77 11.27 -7.83
C HIS A 90 7.43 12.75 -7.68
N LEU A 91 8.43 13.62 -7.82
CA LEU A 91 8.23 15.00 -8.20
C LEU A 91 7.07 15.00 -9.18
N ARG A 92 6.05 15.82 -8.90
CA ARG A 92 4.94 16.07 -9.83
C ARG A 92 5.53 16.53 -11.16
N SER A 93 5.99 15.62 -12.00
CA SER A 93 6.31 15.92 -13.37
C SER A 93 4.99 15.84 -14.08
N GLY A 94 4.49 17.00 -14.48
CA GLY A 94 3.44 17.11 -15.48
C GLY A 94 3.92 16.52 -16.80
N ALA A 95 3.97 15.20 -16.89
CA ALA A 95 4.09 14.50 -18.15
C ALA A 95 2.68 14.02 -18.52
N ASN A 96 2.01 14.83 -19.33
CA ASN A 96 1.12 14.27 -20.34
C ASN A 96 1.89 13.16 -21.06
N VAL A 97 1.66 11.91 -20.71
CA VAL A 97 2.07 10.79 -21.55
C VAL A 97 1.06 10.74 -22.69
N LEU A 98 1.26 11.63 -23.66
CA LEU A 98 0.77 11.44 -25.02
C LEU A 98 1.54 10.24 -25.57
N PHE A 99 0.86 9.11 -25.70
CA PHE A 99 1.32 8.05 -26.60
C PHE A 99 1.23 8.61 -28.02
N LEU A 100 2.38 8.76 -28.69
CA LEU A 100 2.46 8.99 -30.14
C LEU A 100 1.99 7.74 -30.89
#